data_AF-A0A6N8VAB4-F1
#
_entry.id   AF-A0A6N8VAB4-F1
#
_cell.length_a   1.000
_cell.length_b   1.000
_cell.length_c   1.000
_cell.angle_alpha   90.00
_cell.angle_beta   90.00
_cell.angle_gamma   90.00
#
_symmetry.space_group_name_H-M   'P 1'
#
loop_
_entity.id
_entity.type
_entity.pdbx_description
1 polymer ?
#
loop_
_entity_poly.entity_id
_entity_poly.type
_entity_poly.pdbx_seq_one_letter_code
_entity_poly.pdbx_strand_id
1 'polypeptide(L)'
;MDHNDYGGLHEDLKLTGSAMKRRDMLRLAAGGMGALYLFGRADDAVGTVGVGATCDKIPEETAGPFPADGSNGPDVLSEAGVVRTDIRPSFAGLSGMAPGVPLTVNLQLVDLQNGCAPAAGLAVYVWHCDREGRYSLYNRGVTEQNFLRGVQESDSNGELSFTTIFPGCYRGRWPHIHFEVFPS
;
A
#
# COMPACT_ATOMS: atom_id res chain seq x y z
N MET A 1 19.03 10.61 27.68
CA MET A 1 18.83 11.15 26.33
C MET A 1 17.42 10.76 25.96
N ASP A 2 16.56 11.77 25.87
CA ASP A 2 15.11 11.65 25.76
C ASP A 2 14.76 11.19 24.34
N HIS A 3 14.33 9.93 24.18
CA HIS A 3 13.83 9.42 22.92
C HIS A 3 12.41 9.96 22.74
N ASN A 4 12.30 11.06 22.00
CA ASN A 4 11.01 11.52 21.50
C ASN A 4 10.52 10.49 20.47
N ASP A 5 9.64 9.59 20.92
CA ASP A 5 8.87 8.69 20.07
C ASP A 5 7.87 9.54 19.26
N TYR A 6 8.31 10.02 18.10
CA TYR A 6 7.45 10.67 17.11
C TYR A 6 6.54 9.63 16.45
N GLY A 7 5.60 9.06 17.20
CA GLY A 7 4.35 8.51 16.68
C GLY A 7 4.39 7.27 15.75
N GLY A 8 5.50 6.93 15.13
CA GLY A 8 5.73 5.76 14.26
C GLY A 8 4.62 5.46 13.24
N LEU A 9 4.64 4.23 12.72
CA LEU A 9 3.62 3.69 11.83
C LEU A 9 2.19 3.99 12.31
N HIS A 10 1.91 3.93 13.61
CA HIS A 10 0.56 4.11 14.14
C HIS A 10 0.02 5.54 13.96
N GLU A 11 0.82 6.58 14.19
CA GLU A 11 0.39 7.97 13.95
C GLU A 11 0.35 8.30 12.45
N ASP A 12 1.31 7.79 11.67
CA ASP A 12 1.31 7.96 10.22
C ASP A 12 0.08 7.29 9.57
N LEU A 13 -0.35 6.14 10.09
CA LEU A 13 -1.55 5.44 9.66
C LEU A 13 -2.82 6.23 10.02
N LYS A 14 -2.89 6.80 11.24
CA LYS A 14 -4.00 7.70 11.61
C LYS A 14 -4.09 8.92 10.69
N LEU A 15 -2.96 9.52 10.35
CA LEU A 15 -2.91 10.68 9.45
C LEU A 15 -3.38 10.31 8.04
N THR A 16 -3.00 9.12 7.56
CA THR A 16 -3.36 8.61 6.22
C THR A 16 -4.83 8.16 6.16
N GLY A 17 -5.32 7.43 7.17
CA GLY A 17 -6.72 7.04 7.32
C GLY A 17 -7.68 8.23 7.52
N SER A 18 -7.19 9.36 8.04
CA SER A 18 -7.98 10.61 8.14
C SER A 18 -8.01 11.42 6.83
N ALA A 19 -7.05 11.20 5.92
CA ALA A 19 -6.94 11.93 4.66
C ALA A 19 -7.98 11.51 3.59
N MET A 20 -8.64 10.36 3.75
CA MET A 20 -9.74 9.91 2.89
C MET A 20 -11.12 10.21 3.51
N LYS A 21 -11.53 11.49 3.57
CA LYS A 21 -12.95 11.83 3.84
C LYS A 21 -13.42 13.26 3.53
N ARG A 22 -12.71 14.07 2.73
CA ARG A 22 -13.04 15.52 2.65
C ARG A 22 -13.17 16.18 1.27
N ARG A 23 -13.28 15.45 0.14
CA ARG A 23 -13.38 16.13 -1.18
C ARG A 23 -14.53 15.79 -2.12
N ASP A 24 -15.50 14.93 -1.77
CA ASP A 24 -16.66 14.67 -2.64
C ASP A 24 -18.01 14.77 -1.95
N MET A 25 -18.26 15.87 -1.25
CA MET A 25 -19.63 16.25 -0.87
C MET A 25 -19.94 17.72 -1.18
N LEU A 26 -21.00 17.89 -1.99
CA LEU A 26 -21.74 19.09 -2.39
C LEU A 26 -21.19 19.94 -3.55
N ARG A 27 -21.86 19.83 -4.71
CA ARG A 27 -22.66 20.95 -5.26
C ARG A 27 -24.00 20.48 -5.83
N LEU A 28 -25.05 21.12 -5.30
CA LEU A 28 -26.47 20.93 -5.49
C LEU A 28 -27.02 21.85 -6.60
N ALA A 29 -27.99 21.33 -7.36
CA ALA A 29 -29.17 21.95 -7.99
C ALA A 29 -29.12 23.35 -8.66
N ALA A 30 -29.53 23.39 -9.93
CA ALA A 30 -30.34 24.48 -10.49
C ALA A 30 -31.27 23.97 -11.62
N GLY A 31 -32.58 23.90 -11.32
CA GLY A 31 -33.70 24.33 -12.18
C GLY A 31 -34.05 23.57 -13.48
N GLY A 32 -35.26 23.00 -13.53
CA GLY A 32 -35.97 22.75 -14.79
C GLY A 32 -37.15 21.79 -14.68
N MET A 33 -38.37 22.33 -14.54
CA MET A 33 -39.63 21.56 -14.60
C MET A 33 -39.89 21.00 -16.01
N GLY A 34 -40.39 19.76 -16.11
CA GLY A 34 -40.88 19.19 -17.36
C GLY A 34 -41.69 17.90 -17.18
N ALA A 35 -43.02 18.06 -17.20
CA ALA A 35 -44.09 17.15 -17.62
C ALA A 35 -44.08 15.63 -17.27
N LEU A 36 -45.24 15.23 -16.73
CA LEU A 36 -45.78 13.92 -16.39
C LEU A 36 -45.90 12.93 -17.59
N TYR A 37 -45.49 11.67 -17.40
CA TYR A 37 -46.09 10.50 -18.06
C TYR A 37 -46.07 9.29 -17.11
N LEU A 38 -47.26 8.77 -16.80
CA LEU A 38 -47.50 7.52 -16.08
C LEU A 38 -47.45 6.35 -17.07
N PHE A 39 -46.53 5.40 -16.89
CA PHE A 39 -46.73 3.99 -17.24
C PHE A 39 -45.90 3.13 -16.29
N GLY A 40 -46.60 2.25 -15.55
CA GLY A 40 -45.98 1.29 -14.65
C GLY A 40 -45.08 0.31 -15.40
N ARG A 41 -43.94 -0.02 -14.79
CA ARG A 41 -43.09 -1.12 -15.19
C ARG A 41 -42.70 -1.87 -13.93
N ALA A 42 -42.94 -3.18 -13.94
CA ALA A 42 -42.56 -4.07 -12.87
C ALA A 42 -41.04 -3.95 -12.63
N ASP A 43 -40.66 -3.78 -11.37
CA ASP A 43 -39.28 -3.97 -10.92
C ASP A 43 -38.96 -5.46 -11.03
N ASP A 44 -38.53 -5.90 -12.22
CA ASP A 44 -37.71 -7.10 -12.31
C ASP A 44 -36.34 -6.70 -11.74
N ALA A 45 -36.22 -6.82 -10.42
CA ALA A 45 -34.94 -6.90 -9.76
C ALA A 45 -34.23 -8.13 -10.33
N VAL A 46 -33.45 -7.93 -11.39
CA VAL A 46 -32.44 -8.87 -11.82
C VAL A 46 -31.51 -9.00 -10.64
N GLY A 47 -31.72 -10.04 -9.84
CA GLY A 47 -30.74 -10.49 -8.88
C GLY A 47 -29.48 -10.74 -9.66
N THR A 48 -28.51 -9.83 -9.55
CA THR A 48 -27.14 -10.12 -9.89
C THR A 48 -26.79 -11.33 -9.04
N VAL A 49 -26.79 -12.50 -9.67
CA VAL A 49 -26.08 -13.66 -9.13
C VAL A 49 -24.65 -13.18 -9.06
N GLY A 50 -24.25 -12.70 -7.90
CA GLY A 50 -22.86 -12.48 -7.59
C GLY A 50 -22.21 -13.82 -7.82
N VAL A 51 -21.51 -13.96 -8.95
CA VAL A 51 -20.50 -14.98 -9.08
C VAL A 51 -19.54 -14.61 -7.96
N GLY A 52 -19.70 -15.27 -6.81
CA GLY A 52 -18.78 -15.08 -5.68
C GLY A 52 -17.40 -15.27 -6.27
N ALA A 53 -16.59 -14.21 -6.24
CA ALA A 53 -15.23 -14.30 -6.73
C ALA A 53 -14.58 -15.44 -5.93
N THR A 54 -14.13 -16.48 -6.61
CA THR A 54 -13.34 -17.52 -5.95
C THR A 54 -11.94 -16.94 -5.83
N CYS A 55 -11.50 -16.68 -4.61
CA CYS A 55 -10.12 -16.29 -4.31
C CYS A 55 -9.46 -17.37 -3.46
N ASP A 56 -8.18 -17.60 -3.72
CA ASP A 56 -7.35 -18.56 -3.00
C ASP A 56 -6.28 -17.80 -2.22
N LYS A 57 -5.78 -18.44 -1.16
CA LYS A 57 -4.65 -17.91 -0.41
C LYS A 57 -3.41 -17.86 -1.31
N ILE A 58 -2.83 -16.66 -1.43
CA ILE A 58 -1.53 -16.49 -2.09
C ILE A 58 -0.46 -17.25 -1.28
N PRO A 59 0.45 -17.99 -1.92
CA PRO A 59 1.53 -18.67 -1.23
C PRO A 59 2.35 -17.70 -0.37
N GLU A 60 2.73 -18.15 0.82
CA GLU A 60 3.67 -17.41 1.66
C GLU A 60 5.10 -17.64 1.17
N GLU A 61 5.89 -16.57 1.17
CA GLU A 61 7.31 -16.59 0.83
C GLU A 61 8.14 -16.16 2.05
N THR A 62 9.43 -16.51 2.07
CA THR A 62 10.31 -16.05 3.15
C THR A 62 10.59 -14.56 3.00
N ALA A 63 10.54 -13.79 4.09
CA ALA A 63 10.97 -12.38 4.12
C ALA A 63 12.42 -12.17 3.62
N GLY A 64 13.25 -13.20 3.73
CA GLY A 64 14.66 -13.11 3.40
C GLY A 64 15.42 -12.23 4.40
N PRO A 65 16.69 -11.89 4.10
CA PRO A 65 17.58 -11.31 5.11
C PRO A 65 17.52 -9.78 5.21
N PHE A 66 16.71 -9.10 4.40
CA PHE A 66 16.73 -7.63 4.27
C PHE A 66 15.42 -6.87 4.60
N PRO A 67 14.49 -7.39 5.44
CA PRO A 67 13.37 -6.58 5.92
C PRO A 67 13.89 -5.57 6.95
N ALA A 68 13.43 -4.31 6.87
CA ALA A 68 13.77 -3.29 7.87
C ALA A 68 12.62 -3.13 8.86
N ASP A 69 12.24 -4.24 9.49
CA ASP A 69 11.16 -4.40 10.46
C ASP A 69 11.71 -4.70 11.87
N GLY A 70 13.01 -4.55 12.07
CA GLY A 70 13.72 -4.88 13.31
C GLY A 70 14.10 -6.36 13.48
N SER A 71 13.62 -7.27 12.63
CA SER A 71 13.88 -8.72 12.75
C SER A 71 15.36 -9.09 12.49
N ASN A 72 16.09 -8.24 11.77
CA ASN A 72 17.50 -8.47 11.42
C ASN A 72 18.36 -7.18 11.45
N GLY A 73 18.10 -6.30 12.42
CA GLY A 73 18.91 -5.11 12.69
C GLY A 73 18.17 -3.80 12.40
N PRO A 74 18.18 -3.27 11.16
CA PRO A 74 17.43 -2.06 10.81
C PRO A 74 15.92 -2.19 11.05
N ASP A 75 15.32 -1.11 11.54
CA ASP A 75 13.87 -0.93 11.67
C ASP A 75 13.50 0.44 11.13
N VAL A 76 12.61 0.49 10.14
CA VAL A 76 12.04 1.73 9.61
C VAL A 76 10.54 1.84 9.85
N LEU A 77 9.91 0.82 10.45
CA LEU A 77 8.46 0.84 10.71
C LEU A 77 8.12 1.82 11.84
N SER A 78 9.08 2.13 12.71
CA SER A 78 8.94 3.16 13.73
C SER A 78 9.31 4.57 13.25
N GLU A 79 9.82 4.73 12.02
CA GLU A 79 10.32 6.00 11.50
C GLU A 79 9.21 6.84 10.86
N ALA A 80 9.19 8.14 11.16
CA ALA A 80 8.21 9.06 10.61
C ALA A 80 8.34 9.21 9.09
N GLY A 81 7.22 9.13 8.39
CA GLY A 81 7.15 9.20 6.93
C GLY A 81 7.33 7.84 6.25
N VAL A 82 7.30 6.73 7.00
CA VAL A 82 7.31 5.38 6.41
C VAL A 82 6.00 5.06 5.70
N VAL A 83 4.87 5.62 6.14
CA VAL A 83 3.59 5.49 5.41
C VAL A 83 3.58 6.46 4.24
N ARG A 84 3.64 5.92 3.03
CA ARG A 84 3.91 6.70 1.81
C ARG A 84 3.59 5.94 0.54
N THR A 85 3.15 6.69 -0.48
CA THR A 85 2.92 6.13 -1.82
C THR A 85 4.19 6.05 -2.66
N ASP A 86 5.00 7.12 -2.72
CA ASP A 86 6.26 7.11 -3.48
C ASP A 86 7.40 6.65 -2.60
N ILE A 87 7.89 5.42 -2.82
CA ILE A 87 8.98 4.83 -2.03
C ILE A 87 10.36 5.07 -2.65
N ARG A 88 10.48 5.78 -3.78
CA ARG A 88 11.78 6.00 -4.45
C ARG A 88 12.76 6.88 -3.65
N PRO A 89 12.34 7.95 -2.95
CA PRO A 89 13.27 8.72 -2.11
C PRO A 89 13.43 8.17 -0.69
N SER A 90 14.59 8.39 -0.09
CA SER A 90 14.81 8.21 1.35
C SER A 90 14.03 9.22 2.19
N PHE A 91 13.85 8.92 3.48
CA PHE A 91 13.00 9.66 4.42
C PHE A 91 13.60 9.65 5.83
N ALA A 92 12.89 10.24 6.81
CA ALA A 92 13.30 10.32 8.21
C ALA A 92 14.72 10.92 8.40
N GLY A 93 15.02 11.99 7.66
CA GLY A 93 16.33 12.65 7.71
C GLY A 93 17.42 12.03 6.84
N LEU A 94 17.19 10.83 6.27
CA LEU A 94 18.06 10.26 5.25
C LEU A 94 17.79 10.87 3.87
N SER A 95 18.79 10.81 2.99
CA SER A 95 18.74 11.43 1.66
C SER A 95 19.17 10.47 0.55
N GLY A 96 18.70 10.76 -0.66
CA GLY A 96 18.92 9.92 -1.84
C GLY A 96 17.61 9.46 -2.45
N MET A 97 17.66 9.14 -3.74
CA MET A 97 16.53 8.62 -4.50
C MET A 97 17.02 7.49 -5.38
N ALA A 98 16.33 6.35 -5.34
CA ALA A 98 16.68 5.20 -6.15
C ALA A 98 16.42 5.51 -7.64
N PRO A 99 17.44 5.49 -8.51
CA PRO A 99 17.25 5.61 -9.94
C PRO A 99 16.76 4.29 -10.53
N GLY A 100 15.93 4.32 -11.57
CA GLY A 100 15.47 3.11 -12.25
C GLY A 100 14.32 3.37 -13.21
N VAL A 101 13.81 2.29 -13.80
CA VAL A 101 12.59 2.33 -14.62
C VAL A 101 11.39 2.46 -13.70
N PRO A 102 10.55 3.50 -13.81
CA PRO A 102 9.38 3.66 -12.95
C PRO A 102 8.42 2.47 -13.02
N LEU A 103 7.88 2.09 -11.87
CA LEU A 103 6.91 1.02 -11.70
C LEU A 103 5.83 1.46 -10.71
N THR A 104 4.56 1.19 -11.04
CA THR A 104 3.46 1.30 -10.08
C THR A 104 3.03 -0.10 -9.69
N VAL A 105 2.96 -0.36 -8.38
CA VAL A 105 2.50 -1.62 -7.82
C VAL A 105 1.16 -1.38 -7.16
N ASN A 106 0.11 -1.99 -7.71
CA ASN A 106 -1.23 -1.97 -7.11
C ASN A 106 -1.49 -3.33 -6.46
N LEU A 107 -1.95 -3.33 -5.21
CA LEU A 107 -2.33 -4.54 -4.48
C LEU A 107 -3.81 -4.44 -4.11
N GLN A 108 -4.51 -5.56 -4.22
CA GLN A 108 -5.89 -5.73 -3.80
C GLN A 108 -5.91 -6.80 -2.70
N LEU A 109 -6.36 -6.42 -1.51
CA LEU A 109 -6.54 -7.33 -0.38
C LEU A 109 -8.00 -7.76 -0.30
N VAL A 110 -8.20 -9.04 -0.05
CA VAL A 110 -9.53 -9.66 0.08
C VAL A 110 -9.56 -10.60 1.28
N ASP A 111 -10.73 -10.74 1.90
CA ASP A 111 -10.96 -11.67 3.00
C ASP A 111 -11.52 -13.00 2.48
N LEU A 112 -10.69 -14.03 2.55
CA LEU A 112 -11.03 -15.40 2.15
C LEU A 112 -12.18 -16.00 2.98
N GLN A 113 -12.37 -15.57 4.23
CA GLN A 113 -13.43 -16.06 5.11
C GLN A 113 -14.77 -15.37 4.84
N ASN A 114 -14.74 -14.21 4.21
CA ASN A 114 -15.92 -13.40 3.91
C ASN A 114 -16.20 -13.30 2.41
N GLY A 115 -16.08 -14.44 1.70
CA GLY A 115 -16.44 -14.53 0.28
C GLY A 115 -15.63 -13.61 -0.62
N CYS A 116 -14.35 -13.38 -0.30
CA CYS A 116 -13.45 -12.51 -1.05
C CYS A 116 -13.87 -11.04 -1.06
N ALA A 117 -14.59 -10.60 -0.02
CA ALA A 117 -14.90 -9.21 0.19
C ALA A 117 -13.60 -8.39 0.33
N PRO A 118 -13.58 -7.13 -0.16
CA PRO A 118 -12.51 -6.18 0.12
C PRO A 118 -12.05 -6.14 1.58
N ALA A 119 -10.74 -6.27 1.81
CA ALA A 119 -10.15 -6.18 3.14
C ALA A 119 -9.54 -4.79 3.36
N ALA A 120 -10.31 -3.90 3.98
CA ALA A 120 -9.91 -2.53 4.29
C ALA A 120 -9.13 -2.42 5.60
N GLY A 121 -8.27 -1.41 5.71
CA GLY A 121 -7.57 -1.06 6.94
C GLY A 121 -6.31 -1.87 7.25
N LEU A 122 -5.91 -2.80 6.37
CA LEU A 122 -4.71 -3.61 6.57
C LEU A 122 -3.47 -2.84 6.12
N ALA A 123 -2.45 -2.80 6.97
CA ALA A 123 -1.19 -2.19 6.62
C ALA A 123 -0.33 -3.18 5.83
N VAL A 124 0.26 -2.73 4.72
CA VAL A 124 1.18 -3.51 3.90
C VAL A 124 2.53 -2.81 3.83
N TYR A 125 3.56 -3.46 4.33
CA TYR A 125 4.95 -3.05 4.18
C TYR A 125 5.51 -3.64 2.89
N VAL A 126 6.17 -2.82 2.07
CA VAL A 126 6.85 -3.24 0.85
C VAL A 126 8.34 -2.89 0.94
N TRP A 127 9.21 -3.82 0.51
CA TRP A 127 10.63 -3.55 0.31
C TRP A 127 11.21 -4.30 -0.89
N HIS A 128 12.20 -3.70 -1.55
CA HIS A 128 12.98 -4.39 -2.57
C HIS A 128 14.36 -3.75 -2.79
N CYS A 129 15.19 -4.42 -3.60
CA CYS A 129 16.49 -3.90 -4.00
C CYS A 129 16.41 -2.84 -5.10
N ASP A 130 17.43 -1.99 -5.21
CA ASP A 130 17.58 -1.07 -6.33
C ASP A 130 17.89 -1.79 -7.66
N ARG A 131 18.03 -1.02 -8.74
CA ARG A 131 18.32 -1.57 -10.08
C ARG A 131 19.68 -2.28 -10.15
N GLU A 132 20.60 -2.03 -9.21
CA GLU A 132 21.88 -2.71 -9.08
C GLU A 132 21.82 -3.94 -8.14
N GLY A 133 20.65 -4.28 -7.60
CA GLY A 133 20.47 -5.43 -6.71
C GLY A 133 20.87 -5.16 -5.26
N ARG A 134 20.98 -3.89 -4.84
CA ARG A 134 21.34 -3.49 -3.48
C ARG A 134 20.11 -3.13 -2.65
N TYR A 135 20.03 -3.65 -1.44
CA TYR A 135 19.06 -3.26 -0.44
C TYR A 135 19.58 -2.08 0.38
N SER A 136 18.80 -1.00 0.38
CA SER A 136 18.98 0.15 1.26
C SER A 136 19.07 -0.32 2.73
N LEU A 137 19.91 0.31 3.54
CA LEU A 137 20.27 -0.05 4.92
C LEU A 137 21.23 -1.25 5.09
N TYR A 138 21.38 -2.12 4.08
CA TYR A 138 22.18 -3.35 4.23
C TYR A 138 23.43 -3.39 3.37
N ASN A 139 23.32 -3.01 2.10
CA ASN A 139 24.43 -3.16 1.16
C ASN A 139 25.34 -1.93 1.15
N ARG A 140 26.65 -2.19 1.07
CA ARG A 140 27.68 -1.13 1.01
C ARG A 140 27.35 -0.12 -0.10
N GLY A 141 27.42 1.16 0.25
CA GLY A 141 27.12 2.28 -0.64
C GLY A 141 25.67 2.76 -0.61
N VAL A 142 24.77 2.03 0.08
CA VAL A 142 23.38 2.43 0.32
C VAL A 142 22.95 2.18 1.78
N THR A 143 23.91 2.03 2.71
CA THR A 143 23.63 1.80 4.13
C THR A 143 22.98 3.01 4.81
N GLU A 144 23.32 4.22 4.38
CA GLU A 144 22.76 5.48 4.89
C GLU A 144 21.52 5.94 4.11
N GLN A 145 20.81 4.99 3.49
CA GLN A 145 19.61 5.23 2.69
C GLN A 145 18.53 4.24 3.10
N ASN A 146 17.28 4.67 3.05
CA ASN A 146 16.08 3.85 3.32
C ASN A 146 15.07 3.93 2.16
N PHE A 147 15.51 4.24 0.94
CA PHE A 147 14.63 4.19 -0.22
C PHE A 147 14.06 2.78 -0.46
N LEU A 148 13.06 2.69 -1.33
CA LEU A 148 12.40 1.46 -1.79
C LEU A 148 11.84 0.61 -0.63
N ARG A 149 11.42 1.31 0.43
CA ARG A 149 10.76 0.79 1.62
C ARG A 149 9.60 1.72 1.94
N GLY A 150 8.43 1.17 2.25
CA GLY A 150 7.30 1.97 2.68
C GLY A 150 6.09 1.13 3.05
N VAL A 151 5.18 1.76 3.77
CA VAL A 151 3.92 1.17 4.22
C VAL A 151 2.76 1.91 3.57
N GLN A 152 1.69 1.19 3.25
CA GLN A 152 0.40 1.74 2.86
C GLN A 152 -0.72 0.98 3.58
N GLU A 153 -1.84 1.64 3.80
CA GLU A 153 -3.08 1.02 4.28
C GLU A 153 -3.98 0.71 3.09
N SER A 154 -4.67 -0.44 3.11
CA SER A 154 -5.72 -0.72 2.14
C SER A 154 -6.95 0.16 2.39
N ASP A 155 -7.49 0.72 1.31
CA ASP A 155 -8.67 1.58 1.36
C ASP A 155 -9.98 0.77 1.58
N SER A 156 -11.14 1.44 1.50
CA SER A 156 -12.44 0.78 1.64
C SER A 156 -12.74 -0.28 0.58
N ASN A 157 -12.05 -0.23 -0.56
CA ASN A 157 -12.12 -1.24 -1.62
C ASN A 157 -11.04 -2.30 -1.44
N GLY A 158 -10.22 -2.25 -0.38
CA GLY A 158 -9.11 -3.17 -0.16
C GLY A 158 -7.91 -2.88 -1.05
N GLU A 159 -7.89 -1.73 -1.73
CA GLU A 159 -6.86 -1.35 -2.68
C GLU A 159 -5.78 -0.49 -2.03
N LEU A 160 -4.54 -0.65 -2.49
CA LEU A 160 -3.44 0.26 -2.19
C LEU A 160 -2.45 0.30 -3.36
N SER A 161 -1.64 1.36 -3.38
CA SER A 161 -0.69 1.60 -4.47
C SER A 161 0.65 2.15 -3.96
N PHE A 162 1.72 1.73 -4.63
CA PHE A 162 3.08 2.24 -4.48
C PHE A 162 3.65 2.72 -5.81
N THR A 163 4.32 3.86 -5.79
CA THR A 163 5.21 4.34 -6.86
C THR A 163 6.65 3.98 -6.52
N THR A 164 7.28 3.19 -7.40
CA THR A 164 8.62 2.63 -7.19
C THR A 164 9.41 2.53 -8.51
N ILE A 165 10.48 1.73 -8.53
CA ILE A 165 11.23 1.32 -9.72
C ILE A 165 11.19 -0.21 -9.89
N PHE A 166 11.39 -0.69 -11.12
CA PHE A 166 11.59 -2.11 -11.38
C PHE A 166 12.87 -2.62 -10.66
N PRO A 167 12.80 -3.67 -9.84
CA PRO A 167 13.95 -4.15 -9.05
C PRO A 167 15.02 -4.80 -9.93
N GLY A 168 16.27 -4.73 -9.50
CA GLY A 168 17.38 -5.46 -10.10
C GLY A 168 17.36 -6.95 -9.76
N CYS A 169 18.32 -7.68 -10.33
CA CYS A 169 18.70 -9.01 -9.88
C CYS A 169 19.83 -8.90 -8.85
N TYR A 170 19.92 -9.85 -7.93
CA TYR A 170 21.14 -10.09 -7.15
C TYR A 170 21.41 -11.59 -7.09
N ARG A 171 22.63 -11.95 -6.66
CA ARG A 171 23.17 -13.32 -6.80
C ARG A 171 22.19 -14.39 -6.31
N GLY A 172 21.68 -15.19 -7.25
CA GLY A 172 20.78 -16.32 -6.99
C GLY A 172 19.29 -15.97 -6.90
N ARG A 173 18.87 -14.74 -7.22
CA ARG A 173 17.48 -14.30 -7.13
C ARG A 173 17.05 -13.50 -8.37
N TRP A 174 15.89 -13.85 -8.92
CA TRP A 174 15.19 -13.09 -9.94
C TRP A 174 14.71 -11.74 -9.38
N PRO A 175 14.38 -10.73 -10.23
CA PRO A 175 13.74 -9.50 -9.78
C PRO A 175 12.48 -9.82 -8.98
N HIS A 176 12.34 -9.24 -7.78
CA HIS A 176 11.19 -9.45 -6.93
C HIS A 176 10.98 -8.25 -5.99
N ILE A 177 9.75 -8.14 -5.51
CA ILE A 177 9.33 -7.18 -4.50
C ILE A 177 8.75 -7.98 -3.34
N HIS A 178 9.21 -7.69 -2.13
CA HIS A 178 8.65 -8.29 -0.93
C HIS A 178 7.51 -7.46 -0.42
N PHE A 179 6.57 -8.11 0.26
CA PHE A 179 5.58 -7.45 1.07
C PHE A 179 5.28 -8.25 2.34
N GLU A 180 4.82 -7.56 3.37
CA GLU A 180 4.27 -8.13 4.60
C GLU A 180 2.95 -7.43 4.91
N VAL A 181 1.94 -8.20 5.32
CA VAL A 181 0.60 -7.69 5.64
C VAL A 181 0.39 -7.79 7.15
N PHE A 182 0.12 -6.67 7.79
CA PHE A 182 -0.17 -6.59 9.21
C PHE A 182 -1.68 -6.46 9.46
N PRO A 183 -2.23 -7.21 10.42
CA PRO A 183 -3.58 -6.96 10.90
C PRO A 183 -3.65 -5.60 11.61
N SER A 184 -4.77 -4.90 11.44
CA SER A 184 -5.10 -3.64 12.14
C SER A 184 -5.52 -3.87 13.58
#